data_AF-A0A9E0B6A7-F1
#
_entry.id   AF-A0A9E0B6A7-F1
#
_cell.length_a   1.000
_cell.length_b   1.000
_cell.length_c   1.000
_cell.angle_alpha   90.00
_cell.angle_beta   90.00
_cell.angle_gamma   90.00
#
_symmetry.space_group_name_H-M   'P 1'
#
loop_
_entity.id
_entity.type
_entity.pdbx_description
1 polymer ?
#
loop_
_entity_poly.entity_id
_entity_poly.type
_entity_poly.pdbx_seq_one_letter_code
_entity_poly.pdbx_strand_id
1 'polypeptide(L)'
;MRSGFESNINSLKSLVNRFDEESNTQKITLLELLSKRKIVCNSILNEYVNALLFICAFPNNKKLKLIAESELKRITTTLKSAQSKSKVQYVNSGLPFTEYLGCFSHTFVSLLSTHPGCEVQLSSIENTKFDLNDILYLTLPPMERSITTSGYSNFDLMDALLVNEKKRLPFILNELNRVKNQTFVKDFLYDGLEIYVKLIPRKKEFSKIYNRIAKQEVYYHSEIIKKFDHIELLNRNVAANTLNQKEKNDLLFVINNAMAVTARETDTVTYMDENSLQFYELERGLSVAIYGMISERQLPLESYVGYTLFKNEFPVAYGGAWVFGERADFGINIFDAFRGGESGYMFCQLLRVFRQVFQINYFLVEAFQYGLDNPEGIDSAAFWFYYRYGFKPLNKEINMIANIEYKKISASKKYRTSKRILLKFTESNIALNLGKKIPVSIGDITTKVRQMIQREYKGDREQAEIGSSNLFLSNTNYNETLNTNENLVLKEVALWANAFQIMDSNKLKILTQIIKTKPVDVYAYQQLILQFFKD
;
A
#
# COMPACT_ATOMS: atom_id res chain seq x y z
N MET A 1 31.23 -18.02 23.55
CA MET A 1 29.77 -18.01 23.78
C MET A 1 28.96 -17.19 22.78
N ARG A 2 29.40 -15.98 22.36
CA ARG A 2 28.71 -15.15 21.33
C ARG A 2 28.60 -15.83 19.96
N SER A 3 29.67 -16.48 19.49
CA SER A 3 29.73 -17.16 18.18
C SER A 3 28.63 -18.19 17.93
N GLY A 4 28.17 -18.89 18.98
CA GLY A 4 27.13 -19.90 18.82
C GLY A 4 25.70 -19.36 18.76
N PHE A 5 25.43 -18.15 19.26
CA PHE A 5 24.06 -17.58 19.18
C PHE A 5 23.77 -17.09 17.76
N GLU A 6 24.68 -16.33 17.19
CA GLU A 6 24.61 -15.86 15.79
C GLU A 6 24.63 -17.03 14.81
N SER A 7 25.51 -18.01 15.00
CA SER A 7 25.55 -19.22 14.17
C SER A 7 24.22 -20.01 14.18
N ASN A 8 23.60 -20.14 15.35
CA ASN A 8 22.30 -20.81 15.47
C ASN A 8 21.17 -20.02 14.77
N ILE A 9 21.19 -18.69 14.82
CA ILE A 9 20.21 -17.84 14.10
C ILE A 9 20.40 -17.98 12.59
N ASN A 10 21.63 -17.93 12.10
CA ASN A 10 21.93 -18.13 10.68
C ASN A 10 21.49 -19.52 10.20
N SER A 11 21.73 -20.55 11.02
CA SER A 11 21.25 -21.91 10.75
C SER A 11 19.72 -21.94 10.67
N LEU A 12 19.03 -21.34 11.66
CA LEU A 12 17.56 -21.25 11.68
C LEU A 12 17.01 -20.57 10.43
N LYS A 13 17.60 -19.42 10.03
CA LYS A 13 17.20 -18.66 8.83
C LYS A 13 17.28 -19.49 7.55
N SER A 14 18.30 -20.34 7.42
CA SER A 14 18.43 -21.20 6.23
C SER A 14 17.40 -22.34 6.15
N LEU A 15 16.70 -22.60 7.26
CA LEU A 15 15.69 -23.65 7.41
C LEU A 15 14.25 -23.14 7.48
N VAL A 16 14.00 -21.84 7.68
CA VAL A 16 12.63 -21.33 7.94
C VAL A 16 11.62 -21.73 6.87
N ASN A 17 12.04 -21.75 5.60
CA ASN A 17 11.21 -22.08 4.44
C ASN A 17 11.26 -23.57 4.04
N ARG A 18 11.86 -24.44 4.85
CA ARG A 18 11.89 -25.90 4.65
C ARG A 18 10.84 -26.57 5.53
N PHE A 19 10.06 -27.47 4.95
CA PHE A 19 8.90 -28.05 5.61
C PHE A 19 8.91 -29.57 5.77
N ASP A 20 9.97 -30.23 5.30
CA ASP A 20 10.24 -31.64 5.58
C ASP A 20 10.47 -31.90 7.09
N GLU A 21 10.25 -33.14 7.51
CA GLU A 21 10.30 -33.55 8.91
C GLU A 21 11.68 -33.34 9.55
N GLU A 22 12.76 -33.56 8.79
CA GLU A 22 14.14 -33.36 9.24
C GLU A 22 14.39 -31.89 9.57
N SER A 23 14.12 -31.00 8.62
CA SER A 23 14.25 -29.55 8.80
C SER A 23 13.36 -29.03 9.93
N ASN A 24 12.14 -29.56 10.08
CA ASN A 24 11.25 -29.21 11.17
C ASN A 24 11.81 -29.61 12.54
N THR A 25 12.39 -30.81 12.65
CA THR A 25 13.07 -31.27 13.87
C THR A 25 14.27 -30.37 14.19
N GLN A 26 15.09 -30.05 13.20
CA GLN A 26 16.24 -29.15 13.36
C GLN A 26 15.81 -27.75 13.82
N LYS A 27 14.72 -27.18 13.26
CA LYS A 27 14.16 -25.90 13.71
C LYS A 27 13.77 -25.92 15.19
N ILE A 28 13.09 -26.98 15.64
CA ILE A 28 12.71 -27.15 17.05
C ILE A 28 13.96 -27.18 17.94
N THR A 29 14.95 -28.01 17.60
CA THR A 29 16.20 -28.12 18.36
C THR A 29 16.95 -26.78 18.41
N LEU A 30 17.04 -26.05 17.29
CA LEU A 30 17.69 -24.74 17.26
C LEU A 30 16.98 -23.72 18.15
N LEU A 31 15.65 -23.67 18.11
CA LEU A 31 14.86 -22.77 18.96
C LEU A 31 14.99 -23.12 20.45
N GLU A 32 15.01 -24.42 20.80
CA GLU A 32 15.25 -24.88 22.17
C GLU A 32 16.68 -24.56 22.66
N LEU A 33 17.68 -24.56 21.77
CA LEU A 33 19.03 -24.11 22.10
C LEU A 33 19.11 -22.59 22.25
N LEU A 34 18.40 -21.83 21.42
CA LEU A 34 18.35 -20.37 21.47
C LEU A 34 17.61 -19.87 22.72
N SER A 35 16.55 -20.55 23.15
CA SER A 35 15.76 -20.20 24.34
C SER A 35 16.58 -20.29 25.63
N LYS A 36 17.54 -21.24 25.70
CA LYS A 36 18.47 -21.42 26.83
C LYS A 36 19.60 -20.39 26.88
N ARG A 37 19.80 -19.60 25.82
CA ARG A 37 20.86 -18.58 25.75
C ARG A 37 20.32 -17.21 26.10
N LYS A 38 21.13 -16.38 26.76
CA LYS A 38 20.78 -14.96 27.00
C LYS A 38 20.63 -14.24 25.65
N ILE A 39 19.54 -13.47 25.49
CA ILE A 39 19.36 -12.62 24.31
C ILE A 39 20.48 -11.58 24.27
N VAL A 40 21.19 -11.54 23.16
CA VAL A 40 22.19 -10.52 22.87
C VAL A 40 21.50 -9.42 22.08
N CYS A 41 21.50 -8.20 22.63
CA CYS A 41 20.94 -7.04 21.95
C CYS A 41 21.98 -6.47 20.95
N ASN A 42 22.09 -7.07 19.77
CA ASN A 42 22.85 -6.56 18.63
C ASN A 42 22.03 -6.67 17.33
N SER A 43 22.61 -6.30 16.18
CA SER A 43 21.92 -6.30 14.88
C SER A 43 21.29 -7.65 14.48
N ILE A 44 21.84 -8.79 14.93
CA ILE A 44 21.30 -10.13 14.63
C ILE A 44 19.91 -10.35 15.22
N LEU A 45 19.51 -9.58 16.25
CA LEU A 45 18.21 -9.74 16.89
C LEU A 45 17.06 -9.45 15.92
N ASN A 46 17.23 -8.47 15.02
CA ASN A 46 16.24 -8.18 13.98
C ASN A 46 16.06 -9.38 13.04
N GLU A 47 17.16 -10.04 12.66
CA GLU A 47 17.11 -11.22 11.81
C GLU A 47 16.45 -12.40 12.51
N TYR A 48 16.72 -12.57 13.82
CA TYR A 48 16.07 -13.59 14.63
C TYR A 48 14.56 -13.35 14.71
N VAL A 49 14.14 -12.10 14.97
CA VAL A 49 12.71 -11.75 14.99
C VAL A 49 12.07 -12.00 13.63
N ASN A 50 12.71 -11.63 12.52
CA ASN A 50 12.17 -11.91 11.18
C ASN A 50 12.00 -13.42 10.93
N ALA A 51 12.96 -14.25 11.35
CA ALA A 51 12.85 -15.70 11.27
C ALA A 51 11.68 -16.25 12.12
N LEU A 52 11.50 -15.72 13.33
CA LEU A 52 10.39 -16.09 14.22
C LEU A 52 9.03 -15.65 13.65
N LEU A 53 8.93 -14.45 13.10
CA LEU A 53 7.73 -13.95 12.41
C LEU A 53 7.36 -14.85 11.23
N PHE A 54 8.35 -15.24 10.42
CA PHE A 54 8.13 -16.18 9.32
C PHE A 54 7.58 -17.51 9.83
N ILE A 55 8.16 -18.08 10.88
CA ILE A 55 7.69 -19.34 11.49
C ILE A 55 6.27 -19.19 12.04
N CYS A 56 5.91 -18.05 12.63
CA CYS A 56 4.56 -17.81 13.13
C CYS A 56 3.52 -17.66 12.01
N ALA A 57 3.88 -17.03 10.88
CA ALA A 57 3.02 -16.87 9.72
C ALA A 57 2.91 -18.16 8.89
N PHE A 58 3.99 -18.95 8.79
CA PHE A 58 4.04 -20.21 8.05
C PHE A 58 4.45 -21.38 8.96
N PRO A 59 3.68 -21.71 10.02
CA PRO A 59 4.08 -22.73 10.97
C PRO A 59 3.93 -24.13 10.39
N ASN A 60 4.89 -25.01 10.63
CA ASN A 60 4.74 -26.43 10.26
C ASN A 60 3.65 -27.13 11.07
N ASN A 61 3.59 -26.82 12.35
CA ASN A 61 2.71 -27.45 13.32
C ASN A 61 2.55 -26.54 14.54
N LYS A 62 1.62 -26.91 15.42
CA LYS A 62 1.31 -26.18 16.64
C LYS A 62 2.51 -26.03 17.58
N LYS A 63 3.35 -27.07 17.72
CA LYS A 63 4.53 -27.06 18.61
C LYS A 63 5.52 -25.97 18.18
N LEU A 64 5.88 -25.94 16.89
CA LEU A 64 6.85 -24.97 16.38
C LEU A 64 6.33 -23.53 16.51
N LYS A 65 5.04 -23.29 16.22
CA LYS A 65 4.40 -21.97 16.43
C LYS A 65 4.51 -21.51 17.89
N LEU A 66 4.17 -22.39 18.84
CA LEU A 66 4.19 -22.05 20.26
C LEU A 66 5.61 -21.72 20.76
N ILE A 67 6.63 -22.46 20.31
CA ILE A 67 8.03 -22.16 20.65
C ILE A 67 8.43 -20.80 20.10
N ALA A 68 8.10 -20.51 18.83
CA ALA A 68 8.41 -19.22 18.22
C ALA A 68 7.71 -18.05 18.92
N GLU A 69 6.43 -18.20 19.29
CA GLU A 69 5.67 -17.19 20.04
C GLU A 69 6.24 -16.95 21.44
N SER A 70 6.72 -18.01 22.11
CA SER A 70 7.40 -17.91 23.39
C SER A 70 8.70 -17.12 23.27
N GLU A 71 9.49 -17.36 22.23
CA GLU A 71 10.72 -16.60 21.97
C GLU A 71 10.44 -15.12 21.65
N LEU A 72 9.42 -14.82 20.83
CA LEU A 72 8.98 -13.45 20.58
C LEU A 72 8.55 -12.74 21.88
N LYS A 73 7.87 -13.44 22.80
CA LYS A 73 7.52 -12.91 24.12
C LYS A 73 8.78 -12.65 24.97
N ARG A 74 9.76 -13.55 24.94
CA ARG A 74 11.04 -13.39 25.66
C ARG A 74 11.83 -12.17 25.16
N ILE A 75 11.87 -11.97 23.84
CA ILE A 75 12.48 -10.80 23.19
C ILE A 75 11.76 -9.52 23.61
N THR A 76 10.42 -9.54 23.59
CA THR A 76 9.60 -8.39 24.01
C THR A 76 9.87 -7.98 25.44
N THR A 77 9.93 -8.93 26.38
CA THR A 77 10.27 -8.65 27.79
C THR A 77 11.67 -8.07 27.91
N THR A 78 12.64 -8.63 27.19
CA THR A 78 14.03 -8.15 27.18
C THR A 78 14.11 -6.71 26.69
N LEU A 79 13.45 -6.39 25.56
CA LEU A 79 13.39 -5.04 25.01
C LEU A 79 12.65 -4.08 25.94
N LYS A 80 11.58 -4.50 26.61
CA LYS A 80 10.88 -3.65 27.58
C LYS A 80 11.81 -3.20 28.71
N SER A 81 12.64 -4.11 29.23
CA SER A 81 13.60 -3.84 30.32
C SER A 81 14.94 -3.23 29.88
N ALA A 82 15.25 -3.22 28.57
CA ALA A 82 16.53 -2.73 28.07
C ALA A 82 16.67 -1.21 28.26
N GLN A 83 17.88 -0.74 28.59
CA GLN A 83 18.19 0.69 28.64
C GLN A 83 18.04 1.34 27.26
N SER A 84 17.60 2.61 27.21
CA SER A 84 17.36 3.34 25.95
C SER A 84 18.57 3.33 25.00
N LYS A 85 19.79 3.47 25.53
CA LYS A 85 21.04 3.42 24.74
C LYS A 85 21.22 2.10 23.97
N SER A 86 20.75 0.98 24.53
CA SER A 86 20.82 -0.33 23.87
C SER A 86 19.77 -0.51 22.76
N LYS A 87 18.76 0.36 22.71
CA LYS A 87 17.65 0.31 21.74
C LYS A 87 17.88 1.18 20.51
N VAL A 88 18.85 2.08 20.54
CA VAL A 88 19.14 3.01 19.43
C VAL A 88 19.40 2.26 18.11
N GLN A 89 20.08 1.12 18.18
CA GLN A 89 20.31 0.25 17.01
C GLN A 89 19.04 -0.39 16.40
N TYR A 90 17.91 -0.30 17.10
CA TYR A 90 16.61 -0.82 16.68
C TYR A 90 15.64 0.28 16.28
N VAL A 91 16.10 1.53 16.18
CA VAL A 91 15.30 2.58 15.55
C VAL A 91 14.90 2.10 14.15
N ASN A 92 13.63 2.29 13.81
CA ASN A 92 13.01 1.87 12.55
C ASN A 92 12.91 0.35 12.33
N SER A 93 13.22 -0.45 13.35
CA SER A 93 13.11 -1.91 13.26
C SER A 93 11.67 -2.43 13.36
N GLY A 94 10.74 -1.64 13.89
CA GLY A 94 9.35 -2.06 14.17
C GLY A 94 9.21 -3.07 15.31
N LEU A 95 10.26 -3.23 16.15
CA LEU A 95 10.22 -4.09 17.33
C LEU A 95 9.42 -3.45 18.49
N PRO A 96 8.92 -4.24 19.45
CA PRO A 96 8.22 -3.70 20.61
C PRO A 96 9.09 -2.75 21.43
N PHE A 97 8.53 -1.60 21.80
CA PHE A 97 9.17 -0.59 22.65
C PHE A 97 10.48 -0.02 22.09
N THR A 98 10.65 -0.03 20.76
CA THR A 98 11.75 0.63 20.05
C THR A 98 11.19 1.77 19.20
N GLU A 99 11.87 2.90 19.19
CA GLU A 99 11.40 4.11 18.52
C GLU A 99 11.38 3.97 16.99
N TYR A 100 10.53 4.75 16.35
CA TYR A 100 10.51 4.97 14.92
C TYR A 100 10.83 6.44 14.64
N LEU A 101 11.68 6.72 13.68
CA LEU A 101 11.96 8.05 13.14
C LEU A 101 11.64 8.03 11.65
N GLY A 102 10.68 8.85 11.23
CA GLY A 102 10.26 8.92 9.82
C GLY A 102 9.55 10.21 9.48
N CYS A 103 9.46 10.47 8.18
CA CYS A 103 8.64 11.51 7.59
C CYS A 103 7.38 10.86 7.02
N PHE A 104 6.22 11.41 7.35
CA PHE A 104 4.90 10.91 6.95
C PHE A 104 4.01 12.08 6.56
N SER A 105 2.94 11.85 5.81
CA SER A 105 2.01 12.92 5.43
C SER A 105 1.34 13.59 6.65
N HIS A 106 0.89 14.84 6.47
CA HIS A 106 0.11 15.58 7.48
C HIS A 106 -1.03 14.75 8.08
N THR A 107 -1.76 14.05 7.22
CA THR A 107 -2.95 13.29 7.60
C THR A 107 -2.57 12.07 8.42
N PHE A 108 -1.53 11.35 8.02
CA PHE A 108 -1.07 10.18 8.76
C PHE A 108 -0.43 10.56 10.10
N VAL A 109 0.34 11.65 10.17
CA VAL A 109 0.87 12.16 11.46
C VAL A 109 -0.27 12.61 12.38
N SER A 110 -1.32 13.23 11.84
CA SER A 110 -2.51 13.61 12.60
C SER A 110 -3.23 12.37 13.18
N LEU A 111 -3.39 11.32 12.38
CA LEU A 111 -3.94 10.04 12.82
C LEU A 111 -3.10 9.41 13.94
N LEU A 112 -1.79 9.31 13.73
CA LEU A 112 -0.84 8.75 14.71
C LEU A 112 -0.80 9.54 16.01
N SER A 113 -0.98 10.86 15.96
CA SER A 113 -1.01 11.72 17.15
C SER A 113 -2.16 11.42 18.09
N THR A 114 -3.23 10.78 17.59
CA THR A 114 -4.38 10.32 18.39
C THR A 114 -4.30 8.85 18.78
N HIS A 115 -3.28 8.13 18.31
CA HIS A 115 -3.19 6.69 18.42
C HIS A 115 -2.87 6.22 19.86
N PRO A 116 -3.68 5.34 20.48
CA PRO A 116 -3.55 5.01 21.91
C PRO A 116 -2.35 4.12 22.27
N GLY A 117 -1.64 3.59 21.26
CA GLY A 117 -0.48 2.71 21.42
C GLY A 117 0.87 3.40 21.30
N CYS A 118 0.90 4.67 20.88
CA CYS A 118 2.13 5.39 20.53
C CYS A 118 2.04 6.85 20.95
N GLU A 119 3.17 7.45 21.30
CA GLU A 119 3.31 8.91 21.39
C GLU A 119 4.06 9.41 20.16
N VAL A 120 3.66 10.57 19.63
CA VAL A 120 4.31 11.21 18.48
C VAL A 120 4.96 12.50 18.92
N GLN A 121 6.24 12.67 18.60
CA GLN A 121 7.01 13.87 18.93
C GLN A 121 7.66 14.46 17.67
N LEU A 122 7.73 15.79 17.60
CA LEU A 122 8.53 16.47 16.57
C LEU A 122 10.01 16.13 16.75
N SER A 123 10.70 15.75 15.68
CA SER A 123 12.14 15.50 15.68
C SER A 123 12.91 16.65 15.02
N SER A 124 12.65 16.87 13.74
CA SER A 124 13.30 17.90 12.93
C SER A 124 12.38 18.35 11.79
N ILE A 125 12.76 19.45 11.15
CA ILE A 125 12.10 20.02 9.98
C ILE A 125 13.23 20.38 9.01
N GLU A 126 13.28 19.73 7.85
CA GLU A 126 14.43 19.84 6.92
C GLU A 126 14.29 20.97 5.89
N ASN A 127 13.09 21.52 5.69
CA ASN A 127 12.81 22.65 4.78
C ASN A 127 13.21 22.37 3.32
N THR A 128 12.70 21.31 2.70
CA THR A 128 13.07 20.98 1.31
C THR A 128 12.61 21.98 0.27
N LYS A 129 11.48 22.63 0.51
CA LYS A 129 10.88 23.61 -0.42
C LYS A 129 10.55 24.93 0.25
N PHE A 130 10.04 24.88 1.47
CA PHE A 130 9.60 26.02 2.26
C PHE A 130 10.11 25.87 3.68
N ASP A 131 10.21 26.98 4.39
CA ASP A 131 10.44 26.95 5.84
C ASP A 131 9.14 27.24 6.61
N LEU A 132 9.21 27.19 7.95
CA LEU A 132 8.04 27.46 8.78
C LEU A 132 7.58 28.92 8.69
N ASN A 133 8.45 29.87 8.34
CA ASN A 133 8.06 31.27 8.15
C ASN A 133 7.12 31.41 6.95
N ASP A 134 7.42 30.76 5.83
CA ASP A 134 6.59 30.76 4.62
C ASP A 134 5.19 30.21 4.92
N ILE A 135 5.12 29.09 5.63
CA ILE A 135 3.86 28.44 5.97
C ILE A 135 3.05 29.30 6.95
N LEU A 136 3.67 29.76 8.03
CA LEU A 136 2.98 30.53 9.06
C LEU A 136 2.56 31.92 8.58
N TYR A 137 3.23 32.49 7.57
CA TYR A 137 2.76 33.71 6.92
C TYR A 137 1.34 33.54 6.34
N LEU A 138 1.04 32.35 5.80
CA LEU A 138 -0.27 32.03 5.22
C LEU A 138 -1.32 31.70 6.28
N THR A 139 -0.93 31.04 7.38
CA THR A 139 -1.89 30.44 8.33
C THR A 139 -2.13 31.28 9.59
N LEU A 140 -1.13 32.06 10.04
CA LEU A 140 -1.25 32.86 11.25
C LEU A 140 -2.28 33.98 11.08
N PRO A 141 -2.90 34.42 12.20
CA PRO A 141 -3.68 35.65 12.23
C PRO A 141 -2.88 36.82 11.66
N PRO A 142 -3.50 37.73 10.88
CA PRO A 142 -2.78 38.85 10.26
C PRO A 142 -1.95 39.70 11.23
N MET A 143 -2.39 39.83 12.49
CA MET A 143 -1.67 40.58 13.52
C MET A 143 -0.34 39.96 13.95
N GLU A 144 -0.14 38.66 13.72
CA GLU A 144 1.08 37.93 14.11
C GLU A 144 2.05 37.74 12.94
N ARG A 145 1.61 37.94 11.69
CA ARG A 145 2.40 37.63 10.48
C ARG A 145 3.71 38.40 10.35
N SER A 146 3.84 39.58 10.96
CA SER A 146 5.10 40.33 10.91
C SER A 146 6.29 39.54 11.49
N ILE A 147 6.02 38.64 12.44
CA ILE A 147 7.05 37.82 13.10
C ILE A 147 7.71 36.83 12.13
N THR A 148 7.01 36.39 11.07
CA THR A 148 7.55 35.45 10.09
C THR A 148 8.54 36.12 9.13
N THR A 149 8.67 37.45 9.18
CA THR A 149 9.66 38.20 8.38
C THR A 149 10.91 38.55 9.17
N SER A 150 11.00 38.13 10.44
CA SER A 150 12.11 38.44 11.33
C SER A 150 13.36 37.55 11.14
N GLY A 151 13.32 36.60 10.20
CA GLY A 151 14.46 35.73 9.88
C GLY A 151 14.75 34.65 10.93
N TYR A 152 13.75 34.28 11.73
CA TYR A 152 13.88 33.22 12.74
C TYR A 152 14.03 31.85 12.10
N SER A 153 14.82 30.97 12.73
CA SER A 153 14.77 29.53 12.42
C SER A 153 13.42 28.94 12.82
N ASN A 154 13.08 27.74 12.34
CA ASN A 154 11.79 27.10 12.65
C ASN A 154 11.48 27.01 14.15
N PHE A 155 12.49 26.68 14.97
CA PHE A 155 12.30 26.55 16.42
C PHE A 155 12.29 27.92 17.12
N ASP A 156 13.15 28.85 16.70
CA ASP A 156 13.15 30.22 17.24
C ASP A 156 11.84 30.95 16.92
N LEU A 157 11.26 30.70 15.74
CA LEU A 157 9.97 31.25 15.34
C LEU A 157 8.86 30.76 16.27
N MET A 158 8.85 29.45 16.57
CA MET A 158 7.90 28.88 17.52
C MET A 158 8.12 29.42 18.94
N ASP A 159 9.36 29.67 19.36
CA ASP A 159 9.64 30.29 20.66
C ASP A 159 9.18 31.76 20.71
N ALA A 160 9.38 32.50 19.62
CA ALA A 160 8.90 33.88 19.49
C ALA A 160 7.36 33.97 19.48
N LEU A 161 6.70 32.94 18.94
CA LEU A 161 5.25 32.73 19.02
C LEU A 161 4.78 32.14 20.36
N LEU A 162 5.68 31.95 21.32
CA LEU A 162 5.40 31.41 22.65
C LEU A 162 4.79 29.99 22.62
N VAL A 163 5.10 29.20 21.60
CA VAL A 163 4.63 27.82 21.44
C VAL A 163 5.44 26.89 22.33
N ASN A 164 4.79 26.31 23.34
CA ASN A 164 5.43 25.33 24.23
C ASN A 164 6.03 24.16 23.43
N GLU A 165 7.24 23.72 23.80
CA GLU A 165 7.96 22.63 23.14
C GLU A 165 7.09 21.37 22.94
N LYS A 166 6.30 20.97 23.95
CA LYS A 166 5.41 19.80 23.89
C LYS A 166 4.20 19.98 22.98
N LYS A 167 3.95 21.21 22.53
CA LYS A 167 2.82 21.59 21.66
C LYS A 167 3.26 21.97 20.25
N ARG A 168 4.57 21.95 19.94
CA ARG A 168 5.10 22.31 18.61
C ARG A 168 4.51 21.46 17.48
N LEU A 169 4.48 20.13 17.61
CA LEU A 169 3.86 19.28 16.57
C LEU A 169 2.35 19.55 16.41
N PRO A 170 1.52 19.50 17.48
CA PRO A 170 0.11 19.89 17.38
C PRO A 170 -0.11 21.29 16.79
N PHE A 171 0.75 22.25 17.13
CA PHE A 171 0.69 23.62 16.59
C PHE A 171 0.85 23.62 15.07
N ILE A 172 1.91 23.00 14.54
CA ILE A 172 2.15 22.92 13.09
C ILE A 172 0.98 22.21 12.37
N LEU A 173 0.50 21.08 12.92
CA LEU A 173 -0.61 20.34 12.34
C LEU A 173 -1.90 21.18 12.30
N ASN A 174 -2.17 21.94 13.37
CA ASN A 174 -3.36 22.79 13.48
C ASN A 174 -3.28 24.03 12.58
N GLU A 175 -2.10 24.63 12.43
CA GLU A 175 -1.90 25.76 11.54
C GLU A 175 -2.16 25.36 10.08
N LEU A 176 -1.64 24.21 9.64
CA LEU A 176 -1.93 23.69 8.30
C LEU A 176 -3.40 23.25 8.12
N ASN A 177 -4.10 22.86 9.19
CA ASN A 177 -5.56 22.62 9.14
C ASN A 177 -6.38 23.90 8.88
N ARG A 178 -5.80 25.10 9.00
CA ARG A 178 -6.46 26.35 8.63
C ARG A 178 -6.58 26.54 7.11
N VAL A 179 -5.79 25.81 6.31
CA VAL A 179 -5.86 25.79 4.84
C VAL A 179 -7.08 24.95 4.42
N LYS A 180 -8.28 25.48 4.67
CA LYS A 180 -9.56 24.79 4.42
C LYS A 180 -9.87 24.71 2.93
N ASN A 181 -10.55 23.64 2.52
CA ASN A 181 -11.05 23.41 1.16
C ASN A 181 -9.96 23.40 0.07
N GLN A 182 -8.69 23.27 0.44
CA GLN A 182 -7.55 23.20 -0.48
C GLN A 182 -6.63 22.06 -0.05
N THR A 183 -7.16 20.84 -0.04
CA THR A 183 -6.49 19.69 0.58
C THR A 183 -5.12 19.39 -0.03
N PHE A 184 -4.98 19.49 -1.36
CA PHE A 184 -3.70 19.29 -2.05
C PHE A 184 -2.68 20.41 -1.79
N VAL A 185 -3.15 21.65 -1.58
CA VAL A 185 -2.25 22.76 -1.19
C VAL A 185 -1.72 22.50 0.21
N LYS A 186 -2.57 22.09 1.14
CA LYS A 186 -2.15 21.72 2.50
C LYS A 186 -1.07 20.63 2.48
N ASP A 187 -1.26 19.56 1.71
CA ASP A 187 -0.26 18.49 1.62
C ASP A 187 1.05 19.00 1.00
N PHE A 188 0.97 19.75 -0.09
CA PHE A 188 2.15 20.33 -0.74
C PHE A 188 2.97 21.23 0.21
N LEU A 189 2.29 22.03 1.04
CA LEU A 189 2.93 22.86 2.06
C LEU A 189 3.56 22.02 3.17
N TYR A 190 2.86 21.00 3.69
CA TYR A 190 3.39 20.11 4.72
C TYR A 190 4.59 19.30 4.24
N ASP A 191 4.48 18.69 3.06
CA ASP A 191 5.54 17.88 2.47
C ASP A 191 6.78 18.72 2.14
N GLY A 192 6.58 19.99 1.78
CA GLY A 192 7.67 20.95 1.55
C GLY A 192 8.49 21.31 2.80
N LEU A 193 7.95 21.09 4.00
CA LEU A 193 8.70 21.23 5.26
C LEU A 193 9.57 20.00 5.56
N GLU A 194 9.23 18.83 5.01
CA GLU A 194 9.82 17.52 5.32
C GLU A 194 10.00 17.30 6.83
N ILE A 195 8.86 17.18 7.54
CA ILE A 195 8.83 17.03 8.99
C ILE A 195 9.13 15.59 9.40
N TYR A 196 10.21 15.40 10.17
CA TYR A 196 10.50 14.14 10.81
C TYR A 196 9.85 14.07 12.19
N VAL A 197 9.16 12.96 12.45
CA VAL A 197 8.54 12.66 13.74
C VAL A 197 9.14 11.40 14.36
N LYS A 198 9.22 11.40 15.70
CA LYS A 198 9.51 10.20 16.49
C LYS A 198 8.22 9.56 16.95
N LEU A 199 8.03 8.30 16.57
CA LEU A 199 6.99 7.43 17.11
C LEU A 199 7.58 6.65 18.28
N ILE A 200 7.03 6.85 19.48
CA ILE A 200 7.48 6.22 20.73
C ILE A 200 6.42 5.21 21.17
N PRO A 201 6.62 3.90 20.94
CA PRO A 201 5.63 2.89 21.30
C PRO A 201 5.44 2.82 22.81
N ARG A 202 4.19 3.00 23.27
CA ARG A 202 3.79 2.86 24.68
C ARG A 202 3.22 1.47 24.98
N LYS A 203 2.71 0.79 23.95
CA LYS A 203 2.12 -0.55 24.02
C LYS A 203 2.88 -1.52 23.11
N LYS A 204 2.90 -2.81 23.46
CA LYS A 204 3.59 -3.83 22.65
C LYS A 204 2.87 -4.08 21.32
N GLU A 205 1.57 -3.84 21.28
CA GLU A 205 0.69 -4.00 20.12
C GLU A 205 1.10 -3.09 18.96
N PHE A 206 1.72 -1.94 19.25
CA PHE A 206 2.35 -1.07 18.25
C PHE A 206 3.74 -1.62 17.87
N SER A 207 3.76 -2.81 17.26
CA SER A 207 4.98 -3.47 16.76
C SER A 207 4.63 -4.56 15.75
N LYS A 208 5.59 -4.97 14.91
CA LYS A 208 5.41 -6.08 13.96
C LYS A 208 5.02 -7.42 14.62
N ILE A 209 5.42 -7.63 15.88
CA ILE A 209 5.22 -8.91 16.60
C ILE A 209 3.74 -9.11 16.97
N TYR A 210 3.10 -8.04 17.41
CA TYR A 210 1.76 -8.06 18.00
C TYR A 210 0.71 -7.35 17.16
N ASN A 211 1.10 -6.69 16.06
CA ASN A 211 0.17 -6.12 15.10
C ASN A 211 -0.45 -7.25 14.25
N ARG A 212 -1.56 -7.80 14.73
CA ARG A 212 -2.26 -8.94 14.15
C ARG A 212 -3.76 -8.71 14.18
N ILE A 213 -4.46 -9.19 13.17
CA ILE A 213 -5.93 -9.24 13.19
C ILE A 213 -6.41 -10.28 14.22
N ALA A 214 -7.70 -10.21 14.58
CA ALA A 214 -8.30 -11.18 15.47
C ALA A 214 -8.13 -12.62 14.94
N LYS A 215 -8.02 -13.57 15.87
CA LYS A 215 -7.57 -14.93 15.59
C LYS A 215 -8.46 -15.67 14.60
N GLN A 216 -7.85 -16.07 13.49
CA GLN A 216 -8.42 -17.02 12.51
C GLN A 216 -7.94 -18.44 12.81
N GLU A 217 -8.56 -19.43 12.17
CA GLU A 217 -8.01 -20.78 12.18
C GLU A 217 -6.61 -20.78 11.54
N VAL A 218 -5.62 -21.26 12.30
CA VAL A 218 -4.22 -21.25 11.84
C VAL A 218 -4.02 -22.38 10.84
N TYR A 219 -3.59 -22.01 9.63
CA TYR A 219 -3.16 -22.99 8.65
C TYR A 219 -1.72 -23.44 8.92
N TYR A 220 -1.55 -24.75 9.13
CA TYR A 220 -0.26 -25.40 9.30
C TYR A 220 0.28 -25.94 7.97
N HIS A 221 1.54 -25.65 7.69
CA HIS A 221 2.18 -25.96 6.42
C HIS A 221 2.96 -27.28 6.45
N SER A 222 2.66 -28.16 5.51
CA SER A 222 3.54 -29.27 5.12
C SER A 222 4.52 -28.88 4.00
N GLU A 223 4.21 -27.83 3.23
CA GLU A 223 5.02 -27.34 2.12
C GLU A 223 4.68 -25.90 1.71
N ILE A 224 5.54 -25.34 0.84
CA ILE A 224 5.31 -24.12 0.06
C ILE A 224 4.85 -24.53 -1.33
N ILE A 225 3.62 -24.16 -1.70
CA ILE A 225 3.10 -24.44 -3.04
C ILE A 225 3.82 -23.55 -4.07
N LYS A 226 4.54 -24.17 -4.99
CA LYS A 226 5.24 -23.49 -6.11
C LYS A 226 4.53 -23.64 -7.45
N LYS A 227 3.69 -24.66 -7.59
CA LYS A 227 2.94 -24.98 -8.81
C LYS A 227 1.50 -25.27 -8.43
N PHE A 228 0.58 -24.60 -9.09
CA PHE A 228 -0.86 -24.74 -8.94
C PHE A 228 -1.51 -24.17 -10.20
N ASP A 229 -2.78 -24.53 -10.44
CA ASP A 229 -3.55 -23.91 -11.51
C ASP A 229 -4.00 -22.51 -11.07
N HIS A 230 -3.22 -21.51 -11.46
CA HIS A 230 -3.53 -20.12 -11.16
C HIS A 230 -4.74 -19.61 -11.95
N ILE A 231 -5.03 -20.17 -13.14
CA ILE A 231 -6.20 -19.75 -13.93
C ILE A 231 -7.47 -20.27 -13.28
N GLU A 232 -7.49 -21.53 -12.86
CA GLU A 232 -8.60 -22.07 -12.07
C GLU A 232 -8.80 -21.24 -10.79
N LEU A 233 -7.72 -20.99 -10.03
CA LEU A 233 -7.77 -20.21 -8.79
C LEU A 233 -8.38 -18.82 -9.00
N LEU A 234 -7.93 -18.09 -10.02
CA LEU A 234 -8.43 -16.74 -10.33
C LEU A 234 -9.94 -16.71 -10.62
N ASN A 235 -10.50 -17.81 -11.13
CA ASN A 235 -11.91 -17.92 -11.49
C ASN A 235 -12.80 -18.51 -10.37
N ARG A 236 -12.21 -18.92 -9.24
CA ARG A 236 -13.00 -19.36 -8.07
C ARG A 236 -13.64 -18.15 -7.39
N ASN A 237 -14.92 -18.27 -7.05
CA ASN A 237 -15.66 -17.23 -6.34
C ASN A 237 -15.02 -16.88 -5.00
N VAL A 238 -15.10 -15.62 -4.59
CA VAL A 238 -14.77 -15.16 -3.24
C VAL A 238 -16.02 -14.53 -2.62
N ALA A 239 -16.16 -14.64 -1.31
CA ALA A 239 -17.25 -14.03 -0.57
C ALA A 239 -16.67 -13.12 0.51
N ALA A 240 -17.24 -11.92 0.65
CA ALA A 240 -16.85 -11.00 1.70
C ALA A 240 -17.38 -11.51 3.05
N ASN A 241 -16.55 -11.41 4.08
CA ASN A 241 -16.94 -11.65 5.46
C ASN A 241 -17.78 -10.47 5.96
N THR A 242 -18.82 -10.76 6.73
CA THR A 242 -19.54 -9.74 7.50
C THR A 242 -18.73 -9.40 8.74
N LEU A 243 -18.31 -8.13 8.86
CA LEU A 243 -17.61 -7.63 10.04
C LEU A 243 -18.58 -6.82 10.91
N ASN A 244 -18.51 -7.02 12.22
CA ASN A 244 -19.11 -6.08 13.17
C ASN A 244 -18.21 -4.85 13.35
N GLN A 245 -18.73 -3.80 13.99
CA GLN A 245 -18.00 -2.53 14.15
C GLN A 245 -16.68 -2.70 14.92
N LYS A 246 -16.63 -3.59 15.91
CA LYS A 246 -15.40 -3.84 16.67
C LYS A 246 -14.34 -4.51 15.79
N GLU A 247 -14.72 -5.54 15.02
CA GLU A 247 -13.82 -6.21 14.08
C GLU A 247 -13.31 -5.25 13.01
N LYS A 248 -14.18 -4.36 12.51
CA LYS A 248 -13.80 -3.30 11.58
C LYS A 248 -12.76 -2.35 12.18
N ASN A 249 -12.98 -1.88 13.41
CA ASN A 249 -12.04 -1.01 14.10
C ASN A 249 -10.70 -1.70 14.40
N ASP A 250 -10.74 -2.97 14.83
CA ASP A 250 -9.54 -3.79 15.09
C ASP A 250 -8.74 -3.98 13.78
N LEU A 251 -9.42 -4.22 12.66
CA LEU A 251 -8.80 -4.36 11.33
C LEU A 251 -8.15 -3.03 10.87
N LEU A 252 -8.85 -1.91 11.00
CA LEU A 252 -8.32 -0.58 10.69
C LEU A 252 -7.07 -0.27 11.50
N PHE A 253 -7.10 -0.58 12.80
CA PHE A 253 -5.94 -0.43 13.70
C PHE A 253 -4.73 -1.22 13.20
N VAL A 254 -4.96 -2.47 12.77
CA VAL A 254 -3.87 -3.32 12.28
C VAL A 254 -3.30 -2.83 10.95
N ILE A 255 -4.16 -2.37 10.02
CA ILE A 255 -3.74 -1.82 8.73
C ILE A 255 -2.89 -0.57 8.94
N ASN A 256 -3.36 0.38 9.75
CA ASN A 256 -2.64 1.63 10.04
C ASN A 256 -1.29 1.36 10.73
N ASN A 257 -1.27 0.45 11.71
CA ASN A 257 -0.03 0.10 12.40
C ASN A 257 0.97 -0.61 11.48
N ALA A 258 0.52 -1.42 10.52
CA ALA A 258 1.41 -2.09 9.59
C ALA A 258 2.23 -1.07 8.79
N MET A 259 1.61 0.03 8.38
CA MET A 259 2.28 1.15 7.70
C MET A 259 3.28 1.84 8.63
N ALA A 260 2.81 2.28 9.81
CA ALA A 260 3.63 3.03 10.75
C ALA A 260 4.87 2.27 11.24
N VAL A 261 4.71 1.00 11.64
CA VAL A 261 5.81 0.18 12.21
C VAL A 261 6.80 -0.35 11.17
N THR A 262 6.63 0.02 9.90
CA THR A 262 7.52 -0.36 8.79
C THR A 262 8.05 0.83 7.96
N ALA A 263 7.79 2.09 8.36
CA ALA A 263 7.89 3.29 7.50
C ALA A 263 7.42 3.02 6.09
N ARG A 264 6.18 2.57 6.01
CA ARG A 264 5.46 2.57 4.75
C ARG A 264 4.27 3.49 4.92
N GLU A 265 3.88 4.08 3.82
CA GLU A 265 2.67 4.85 3.70
C GLU A 265 2.14 4.61 2.28
N THR A 266 0.82 4.53 2.17
CA THR A 266 0.12 4.46 0.88
C THR A 266 -1.11 5.32 0.99
N ASP A 267 -1.44 6.06 -0.06
CA ASP A 267 -2.59 6.98 -0.06
C ASP A 267 -3.88 6.27 0.36
N THR A 268 -4.09 5.03 -0.07
CA THR A 268 -5.27 4.24 0.29
C THR A 268 -5.41 3.90 1.76
N VAL A 269 -4.30 3.89 2.52
CA VAL A 269 -4.35 3.73 3.98
C VAL A 269 -4.53 5.08 4.66
N THR A 270 -3.74 6.09 4.23
CA THR A 270 -3.78 7.44 4.81
C THR A 270 -5.14 8.13 4.63
N TYR A 271 -5.78 7.91 3.48
CA TYR A 271 -7.03 8.54 3.07
C TYR A 271 -8.16 7.53 2.92
N MET A 272 -8.11 6.42 3.68
CA MET A 272 -9.08 5.34 3.58
C MET A 272 -10.51 5.86 3.82
N ASP A 273 -11.43 5.50 2.93
CA ASP A 273 -12.85 5.51 3.29
C ASP A 273 -13.17 4.23 4.05
N GLU A 274 -13.34 4.33 5.36
CA GLU A 274 -13.63 3.17 6.20
C GLU A 274 -14.91 2.44 5.76
N ASN A 275 -15.88 3.12 5.13
CA ASN A 275 -17.13 2.47 4.67
C ASN A 275 -16.90 1.51 3.50
N SER A 276 -15.84 1.73 2.74
CA SER A 276 -15.45 0.85 1.63
C SER A 276 -14.73 -0.43 2.08
N LEU A 277 -14.35 -0.55 3.36
CA LEU A 277 -13.56 -1.67 3.86
C LEU A 277 -14.31 -3.00 3.75
N GLN A 278 -13.77 -3.92 2.96
CA GLN A 278 -14.23 -5.31 2.85
C GLN A 278 -13.10 -6.28 3.22
N PHE A 279 -13.49 -7.42 3.79
CA PHE A 279 -12.55 -8.44 4.25
C PHE A 279 -12.92 -9.81 3.69
N TYR A 280 -11.92 -10.58 3.30
CA TYR A 280 -12.06 -11.87 2.61
C TYR A 280 -11.18 -12.92 3.27
N GLU A 281 -11.78 -13.97 3.80
CA GLU A 281 -11.06 -15.17 4.24
C GLU A 281 -10.82 -16.13 3.08
N LEU A 282 -9.58 -16.58 2.94
CA LEU A 282 -9.11 -17.38 1.81
C LEU A 282 -8.44 -18.65 2.29
N GLU A 283 -8.15 -19.55 1.35
CA GLU A 283 -7.54 -20.84 1.64
C GLU A 283 -6.11 -20.67 2.17
N ARG A 284 -5.67 -21.69 2.92
CA ARG A 284 -4.33 -21.77 3.51
C ARG A 284 -4.04 -20.65 4.51
N GLY A 285 -5.03 -20.18 5.26
CA GLY A 285 -4.83 -19.16 6.31
C GLY A 285 -4.41 -17.80 5.75
N LEU A 286 -4.83 -17.51 4.51
CA LEU A 286 -4.72 -16.18 3.92
C LEU A 286 -6.01 -15.42 4.14
N SER A 287 -5.91 -14.12 4.28
CA SER A 287 -7.07 -13.23 4.25
C SER A 287 -6.68 -11.87 3.67
N VAL A 288 -7.62 -11.17 3.04
CA VAL A 288 -7.38 -9.90 2.35
C VAL A 288 -8.38 -8.87 2.84
N ALA A 289 -7.89 -7.72 3.28
CA ALA A 289 -8.69 -6.51 3.38
C ALA A 289 -8.48 -5.66 2.11
N ILE A 290 -9.57 -5.14 1.53
CA ILE A 290 -9.54 -4.15 0.45
C ILE A 290 -10.33 -2.92 0.85
N TYR A 291 -9.93 -1.74 0.37
CA TYR A 291 -10.51 -0.46 0.76
C TYR A 291 -10.18 0.63 -0.27
N GLY A 292 -11.15 1.51 -0.54
CA GLY A 292 -10.99 2.72 -1.34
C GLY A 292 -10.63 3.94 -0.50
N MET A 293 -10.70 5.11 -1.14
CA MET A 293 -10.37 6.41 -0.52
C MET A 293 -11.59 7.32 -0.41
N ILE A 294 -11.54 8.23 0.57
CA ILE A 294 -12.51 9.32 0.72
C ILE A 294 -12.61 10.16 -0.55
N SER A 295 -13.79 10.73 -0.80
CA SER A 295 -14.14 11.43 -2.05
C SER A 295 -13.14 12.50 -2.48
N GLU A 296 -12.61 13.28 -1.53
CA GLU A 296 -11.68 14.40 -1.77
C GLU A 296 -10.30 13.93 -2.28
N ARG A 297 -10.03 12.63 -2.21
CA ARG A 297 -8.74 12.00 -2.50
C ARG A 297 -8.79 11.01 -3.65
N GLN A 298 -9.98 10.74 -4.18
CA GLN A 298 -10.14 9.83 -5.30
C GLN A 298 -9.48 10.39 -6.56
N LEU A 299 -9.00 9.48 -7.41
CA LEU A 299 -8.45 9.83 -8.71
C LEU A 299 -9.58 10.13 -9.72
N PRO A 300 -9.30 10.88 -10.80
CA PRO A 300 -10.26 11.10 -11.86
C PRO A 300 -10.58 9.79 -12.59
N LEU A 301 -11.86 9.48 -12.75
CA LEU A 301 -12.39 8.28 -13.44
C LEU A 301 -11.96 6.89 -12.91
N GLU A 302 -10.80 6.71 -12.31
CA GLU A 302 -10.36 5.42 -11.78
C GLU A 302 -10.46 5.37 -10.25
N SER A 303 -10.58 4.15 -9.73
CA SER A 303 -10.59 3.90 -8.29
C SER A 303 -9.25 3.31 -7.87
N TYR A 304 -8.47 4.05 -7.09
CA TYR A 304 -7.31 3.49 -6.42
C TYR A 304 -7.78 2.73 -5.16
N VAL A 305 -7.72 1.40 -5.23
CA VAL A 305 -8.19 0.48 -4.19
C VAL A 305 -6.98 -0.17 -3.55
N GLY A 306 -6.77 0.13 -2.26
CA GLY A 306 -5.72 -0.44 -1.45
C GLY A 306 -6.06 -1.83 -0.98
N TYR A 307 -5.03 -2.55 -0.53
CA TYR A 307 -5.21 -3.81 0.18
C TYR A 307 -4.18 -4.01 1.28
N THR A 308 -4.55 -4.82 2.26
CA THR A 308 -3.61 -5.49 3.16
C THR A 308 -3.87 -7.00 3.11
N LEU A 309 -2.84 -7.78 2.78
CA LEU A 309 -2.88 -9.23 2.75
C LEU A 309 -2.31 -9.76 4.06
N PHE A 310 -3.04 -10.69 4.67
CA PHE A 310 -2.72 -11.33 5.93
C PHE A 310 -2.38 -12.81 5.72
N LYS A 311 -1.50 -13.33 6.58
CA LYS A 311 -1.18 -14.75 6.69
C LYS A 311 -1.20 -15.14 8.16
N ASN A 312 -2.11 -16.05 8.52
CA ASN A 312 -2.28 -16.53 9.89
C ASN A 312 -2.24 -15.35 10.88
N GLU A 313 -3.12 -14.37 10.65
CA GLU A 313 -3.30 -13.12 11.42
C GLU A 313 -2.28 -12.00 11.17
N PHE A 314 -1.11 -12.28 10.57
CA PHE A 314 -0.08 -11.26 10.36
C PHE A 314 -0.29 -10.49 9.07
N PRO A 315 -0.17 -9.15 9.05
CA PRO A 315 -0.05 -8.41 7.81
C PRO A 315 1.28 -8.79 7.14
N VAL A 316 1.20 -9.37 5.95
CA VAL A 316 2.37 -9.88 5.22
C VAL A 316 2.66 -9.15 3.92
N ALA A 317 1.65 -8.48 3.37
CA ALA A 317 1.79 -7.67 2.17
C ALA A 317 0.79 -6.52 2.15
N TYR A 318 1.12 -5.49 1.38
CA TYR A 318 0.34 -4.28 1.19
C TYR A 318 0.53 -3.77 -0.24
N GLY A 319 -0.34 -2.85 -0.66
CA GLY A 319 -0.29 -2.23 -1.98
C GLY A 319 -1.66 -1.74 -2.39
N GLY A 320 -1.88 -1.61 -3.69
CA GLY A 320 -3.17 -1.28 -4.25
C GLY A 320 -3.24 -1.58 -5.73
N ALA A 321 -4.42 -1.34 -6.30
CA ALA A 321 -4.68 -1.41 -7.72
C ALA A 321 -5.51 -0.22 -8.19
N TRP A 322 -5.21 0.27 -9.39
CA TRP A 322 -5.97 1.32 -10.06
C TRP A 322 -7.01 0.68 -10.95
N VAL A 323 -8.25 0.67 -10.49
CA VAL A 323 -9.38 -0.05 -11.10
C VAL A 323 -10.18 0.88 -12.01
N PHE A 324 -10.37 0.46 -13.26
CA PHE A 324 -11.25 1.11 -14.23
C PHE A 324 -11.88 0.10 -15.18
N GLY A 325 -13.16 -0.21 -14.98
CA GLY A 325 -13.85 -1.23 -15.77
C GLY A 325 -13.18 -2.59 -15.63
N GLU A 326 -13.05 -3.35 -16.71
CA GLU A 326 -12.43 -4.69 -16.65
C GLU A 326 -10.89 -4.66 -16.49
N ARG A 327 -10.29 -3.49 -16.22
CA ARG A 327 -8.85 -3.29 -16.11
C ARG A 327 -8.42 -2.88 -14.71
N ALA A 328 -7.27 -3.40 -14.28
CA ALA A 328 -6.55 -2.87 -13.13
C ALA A 328 -5.03 -2.79 -13.37
N ASP A 329 -4.42 -1.66 -13.06
CA ASP A 329 -2.97 -1.58 -12.90
C ASP A 329 -2.64 -2.00 -11.46
N PHE A 330 -1.66 -2.89 -11.26
CA PHE A 330 -1.53 -3.69 -10.05
C PHE A 330 -0.10 -3.69 -9.50
N GLY A 331 0.08 -3.45 -8.20
CA GLY A 331 1.36 -3.52 -7.51
C GLY A 331 1.31 -4.43 -6.29
N ILE A 332 2.44 -5.08 -5.95
CA ILE A 332 2.55 -5.87 -4.72
C ILE A 332 3.84 -5.66 -3.95
N ASN A 333 3.71 -5.34 -2.66
CA ASN A 333 4.82 -5.30 -1.72
C ASN A 333 4.63 -6.35 -0.62
N ILE A 334 5.62 -7.24 -0.47
CA ILE A 334 5.67 -8.22 0.63
C ILE A 334 6.70 -7.72 1.65
N PHE A 335 6.31 -7.64 2.93
CA PHE A 335 7.24 -7.26 3.99
C PHE A 335 8.38 -8.26 4.10
N ASP A 336 9.59 -7.76 4.38
CA ASP A 336 10.84 -8.54 4.33
C ASP A 336 10.79 -9.84 5.14
N ALA A 337 10.16 -9.81 6.31
CA ALA A 337 10.04 -10.96 7.20
C ALA A 337 9.27 -12.15 6.60
N PHE A 338 8.48 -11.93 5.55
CA PHE A 338 7.62 -12.94 4.93
C PHE A 338 8.02 -13.28 3.49
N ARG A 339 9.09 -12.66 2.97
CA ARG A 339 9.70 -13.03 1.70
C ARG A 339 10.22 -14.48 1.77
N GLY A 340 10.11 -15.23 0.68
CA GLY A 340 10.48 -16.64 0.63
C GLY A 340 9.40 -17.63 1.10
N GLY A 341 8.21 -17.13 1.47
CA GLY A 341 7.01 -17.93 1.71
C GLY A 341 6.28 -18.30 0.41
N GLU A 342 4.95 -18.36 0.46
CA GLU A 342 4.10 -18.68 -0.70
C GLU A 342 3.79 -17.45 -1.58
N SER A 343 4.78 -16.60 -1.87
CA SER A 343 4.59 -15.30 -2.55
C SER A 343 3.79 -15.40 -3.86
N GLY A 344 3.98 -16.48 -4.61
CA GLY A 344 3.22 -16.75 -5.82
C GLY A 344 1.74 -17.05 -5.59
N TYR A 345 1.44 -17.91 -4.62
CA TYR A 345 0.07 -18.25 -4.24
C TYR A 345 -0.65 -17.03 -3.64
N MET A 346 0.04 -16.29 -2.76
CA MET A 346 -0.41 -15.02 -2.19
C MET A 346 -0.79 -14.01 -3.28
N PHE A 347 0.08 -13.81 -4.28
CA PHE A 347 -0.17 -12.91 -5.40
C PHE A 347 -1.40 -13.33 -6.22
N CYS A 348 -1.52 -14.62 -6.58
CA CYS A 348 -2.68 -15.09 -7.35
C CYS A 348 -3.99 -15.03 -6.55
N GLN A 349 -3.96 -15.26 -5.23
CA GLN A 349 -5.13 -15.08 -4.36
C GLN A 349 -5.58 -13.62 -4.31
N LEU A 350 -4.63 -12.70 -4.29
CA LEU A 350 -4.94 -11.29 -4.30
C LEU A 350 -5.52 -10.85 -5.66
N LEU A 351 -4.92 -11.29 -6.77
CA LEU A 351 -5.50 -11.10 -8.11
C LEU A 351 -6.90 -11.70 -8.22
N ARG A 352 -7.16 -12.86 -7.59
CA ARG A 352 -8.50 -13.48 -7.53
C ARG A 352 -9.48 -12.57 -6.81
N VAL A 353 -9.14 -12.01 -5.65
CA VAL A 353 -10.00 -11.07 -4.93
C VAL A 353 -10.36 -9.90 -5.83
N PHE A 354 -9.37 -9.23 -6.42
CA PHE A 354 -9.65 -8.09 -7.32
C PHE A 354 -10.47 -8.49 -8.55
N ARG A 355 -10.16 -9.62 -9.17
CA ARG A 355 -10.91 -10.15 -10.32
C ARG A 355 -12.37 -10.40 -9.98
N GLN A 356 -12.66 -11.06 -8.87
CA GLN A 356 -14.01 -11.45 -8.52
C GLN A 356 -14.84 -10.26 -8.01
N VAL A 357 -14.22 -9.35 -7.24
CA VAL A 357 -14.90 -8.20 -6.67
C VAL A 357 -15.16 -7.11 -7.71
N PHE A 358 -14.16 -6.80 -8.53
CA PHE A 358 -14.24 -5.70 -9.51
C PHE A 358 -14.44 -6.18 -10.96
N GLN A 359 -14.59 -7.49 -11.21
CA GLN A 359 -14.73 -8.08 -12.55
C GLN A 359 -13.55 -7.76 -13.48
N ILE A 360 -12.33 -7.78 -12.95
CA ILE A 360 -11.10 -7.48 -13.71
C ILE A 360 -10.73 -8.66 -14.63
N ASN A 361 -10.61 -8.38 -15.92
CA ASN A 361 -10.11 -9.29 -16.95
C ASN A 361 -8.73 -8.91 -17.48
N TYR A 362 -8.19 -7.75 -17.11
CA TYR A 362 -6.90 -7.28 -17.57
C TYR A 362 -6.09 -6.67 -16.43
N PHE A 363 -4.99 -7.32 -16.04
CA PHE A 363 -4.06 -6.79 -15.04
C PHE A 363 -2.80 -6.27 -15.72
N LEU A 364 -2.40 -5.03 -15.43
CA LEU A 364 -1.12 -4.47 -15.86
C LEU A 364 -0.17 -4.35 -14.67
N VAL A 365 1.12 -4.61 -14.89
CA VAL A 365 2.19 -4.35 -13.94
C VAL A 365 3.24 -3.48 -14.61
N GLU A 366 3.56 -2.37 -13.97
CA GLU A 366 4.56 -1.42 -14.46
C GLU A 366 6.00 -1.92 -14.29
N ALA A 367 6.90 -1.45 -15.15
CA ALA A 367 8.28 -1.89 -15.19
C ALA A 367 9.08 -1.66 -13.88
N PHE A 368 8.73 -0.63 -13.11
CA PHE A 368 9.35 -0.36 -11.81
C PHE A 368 9.17 -1.52 -10.82
N GLN A 369 8.05 -2.24 -10.89
CA GLN A 369 7.74 -3.38 -10.00
C GLN A 369 8.69 -4.57 -10.19
N TYR A 370 9.44 -4.62 -11.29
CA TYR A 370 10.37 -5.71 -11.56
C TYR A 370 11.74 -5.29 -12.10
N GLY A 371 12.07 -3.99 -12.08
CA GLY A 371 13.45 -3.57 -12.27
C GLY A 371 13.74 -2.16 -12.76
N LEU A 372 12.77 -1.43 -13.36
CA LEU A 372 13.04 -0.05 -13.82
C LEU A 372 13.38 0.81 -12.60
N ASP A 373 14.57 1.40 -12.58
CA ASP A 373 15.10 2.18 -11.45
C ASP A 373 15.08 1.45 -10.09
N ASN A 374 14.98 0.12 -10.11
CA ASN A 374 14.90 -0.74 -8.93
C ASN A 374 15.91 -1.90 -9.04
N PRO A 375 17.14 -1.74 -8.50
CA PRO A 375 18.16 -2.77 -8.55
C PRO A 375 17.73 -4.11 -7.92
N GLU A 376 16.92 -4.09 -6.85
CA GLU A 376 16.45 -5.33 -6.20
C GLU A 376 15.56 -6.16 -7.13
N GLY A 377 14.71 -5.50 -7.94
CA GLY A 377 13.87 -6.17 -8.93
C GLY A 377 14.69 -6.92 -9.98
N ILE A 378 15.80 -6.33 -10.41
CA ILE A 378 16.73 -6.95 -11.35
C ILE A 378 17.51 -8.09 -10.70
N ASP A 379 18.07 -7.89 -9.51
CA ASP A 379 18.91 -8.88 -8.84
C ASP A 379 18.09 -10.13 -8.42
N SER A 380 16.81 -9.95 -8.10
CA SER A 380 15.86 -11.04 -7.83
C SER A 380 15.24 -11.68 -9.08
N ALA A 381 15.50 -11.11 -10.26
CA ALA A 381 14.87 -11.48 -11.53
C ALA A 381 13.33 -11.50 -11.46
N ALA A 382 12.75 -10.49 -10.80
CA ALA A 382 11.32 -10.36 -10.54
C ALA A 382 10.44 -10.46 -11.79
N PHE A 383 10.95 -10.11 -12.98
CA PHE A 383 10.24 -10.31 -14.25
C PHE A 383 9.72 -11.74 -14.41
N TRP A 384 10.53 -12.75 -14.06
CA TRP A 384 10.16 -14.16 -14.20
C TRP A 384 9.13 -14.62 -13.17
N PHE A 385 8.96 -13.89 -12.07
CA PHE A 385 7.88 -14.13 -11.12
C PHE A 385 6.54 -13.86 -11.80
N TYR A 386 6.36 -12.69 -12.41
CA TYR A 386 5.13 -12.33 -13.13
C TYR A 386 4.94 -13.20 -14.38
N TYR A 387 6.00 -13.40 -15.17
CA TYR A 387 5.93 -14.17 -16.42
C TYR A 387 5.39 -15.60 -16.22
N ARG A 388 5.70 -16.22 -15.06
CA ARG A 388 5.22 -17.55 -14.68
C ARG A 388 3.70 -17.61 -14.53
N TYR A 389 3.06 -16.52 -14.13
CA TYR A 389 1.60 -16.43 -13.92
C TYR A 389 0.87 -15.80 -15.11
N GLY A 390 1.44 -15.94 -16.30
CA GLY A 390 0.78 -15.55 -17.55
C GLY A 390 1.02 -14.11 -18.00
N PHE A 391 1.68 -13.26 -17.20
CA PHE A 391 2.00 -11.89 -17.62
C PHE A 391 2.98 -11.89 -18.79
N LYS A 392 2.74 -11.03 -19.79
CA LYS A 392 3.58 -10.88 -20.98
C LYS A 392 3.90 -9.41 -21.26
N PRO A 393 5.10 -9.09 -21.79
CA PRO A 393 5.42 -7.74 -22.25
C PRO A 393 4.43 -7.25 -23.29
N LEU A 394 4.02 -5.98 -23.17
CA LEU A 394 3.18 -5.30 -24.15
C LEU A 394 3.92 -5.04 -25.46
N ASN A 395 5.21 -4.70 -25.38
CA ASN A 395 6.05 -4.52 -26.54
C ASN A 395 6.35 -5.89 -27.20
N LYS A 396 6.05 -6.00 -28.50
CA LYS A 396 6.18 -7.24 -29.26
C LYS A 396 7.63 -7.76 -29.34
N GLU A 397 8.60 -6.87 -29.51
CA GLU A 397 10.02 -7.24 -29.56
C GLU A 397 10.47 -7.80 -28.21
N ILE A 398 10.15 -7.10 -27.12
CA ILE A 398 10.51 -7.53 -25.76
C ILE A 398 9.84 -8.87 -25.42
N ASN A 399 8.58 -9.07 -25.83
CA ASN A 399 7.89 -10.34 -25.67
C ASN A 399 8.57 -11.47 -26.45
N MET A 400 9.07 -11.22 -27.66
CA MET A 400 9.84 -12.22 -28.43
C MET A 400 11.13 -12.62 -27.70
N ILE A 401 11.86 -11.63 -27.16
CA ILE A 401 13.08 -11.88 -26.37
C ILE A 401 12.76 -12.68 -25.11
N ALA A 402 11.70 -12.31 -24.38
CA ALA A 402 11.25 -13.03 -23.19
C ALA A 402 10.90 -14.50 -23.51
N ASN A 403 10.23 -14.77 -24.64
CA ASN A 403 9.93 -16.14 -25.06
C ASN A 403 11.20 -16.96 -25.35
N ILE A 404 12.21 -16.37 -26.00
CA ILE A 404 13.49 -17.03 -26.28
C ILE A 404 14.22 -17.35 -24.98
N GLU A 405 14.29 -16.40 -24.06
CA GLU A 405 14.92 -16.59 -22.75
C GLU A 405 14.19 -17.64 -21.91
N TYR A 406 12.87 -17.65 -21.94
CA TYR A 406 12.08 -18.65 -21.25
C TYR A 406 12.37 -20.06 -21.76
N LYS A 407 12.53 -20.26 -23.08
CA LYS A 407 12.95 -21.55 -23.64
C LYS A 407 14.31 -22.01 -23.09
N LYS A 408 15.27 -21.10 -22.89
CA LYS A 408 16.58 -21.42 -22.29
C LYS A 408 16.46 -21.82 -20.82
N ILE A 409 15.63 -21.09 -20.06
CA ILE A 409 15.32 -21.42 -18.65
C ILE A 409 14.69 -22.80 -18.56
N SER A 410 13.73 -23.11 -19.44
CA SER A 410 13.05 -24.41 -19.49
C SER A 410 14.00 -25.54 -19.88
N ALA A 411 14.97 -25.29 -20.77
CA ALA A 411 15.95 -26.28 -21.22
C ALA A 411 17.05 -26.56 -20.18
N SER A 412 17.41 -25.59 -19.33
CA SER A 412 18.48 -25.76 -18.33
C SER A 412 18.16 -25.10 -17.01
N LYS A 413 18.02 -25.92 -15.95
CA LYS A 413 17.83 -25.43 -14.57
C LYS A 413 18.99 -24.56 -14.04
N LYS A 414 20.18 -24.67 -14.65
CA LYS A 414 21.37 -23.87 -14.30
C LYS A 414 21.38 -22.51 -15.00
N TYR A 415 20.64 -22.35 -16.09
CA TYR A 415 20.60 -21.10 -16.83
C TYR A 415 19.98 -19.99 -16.00
N ARG A 416 20.55 -18.78 -16.08
CA ARG A 416 20.02 -17.55 -15.52
C ARG A 416 20.09 -16.47 -16.59
N THR A 417 18.98 -15.77 -16.80
CA THR A 417 18.95 -14.59 -17.66
C THR A 417 19.92 -13.55 -17.11
N SER A 418 20.72 -12.96 -17.99
CA SER A 418 21.73 -11.98 -17.57
C SER A 418 21.09 -10.66 -17.16
N LYS A 419 21.77 -9.91 -16.27
CA LYS A 419 21.36 -8.57 -15.83
C LYS A 419 21.03 -7.65 -17.00
N ARG A 420 21.85 -7.67 -18.06
CA ARG A 420 21.63 -6.89 -19.29
C ARG A 420 20.27 -7.19 -19.95
N ILE A 421 19.88 -8.46 -20.00
CA ILE A 421 18.59 -8.85 -20.60
C ILE A 421 17.43 -8.51 -19.67
N LEU A 422 17.59 -8.69 -18.36
CA LEU A 422 16.58 -8.29 -17.37
C LEU A 422 16.30 -6.78 -17.43
N LEU A 423 17.34 -5.95 -17.59
CA LEU A 423 17.19 -4.52 -17.83
C LEU A 423 16.45 -4.23 -19.14
N LYS A 424 16.75 -4.96 -20.23
CA LYS A 424 16.00 -4.79 -21.48
C LYS A 424 14.49 -5.12 -21.30
N PHE A 425 14.12 -6.02 -20.40
CA PHE A 425 12.70 -6.28 -20.12
C PHE A 425 11.97 -5.09 -19.50
N THR A 426 12.67 -4.17 -18.82
CA THR A 426 12.04 -3.01 -18.17
C THR A 426 11.67 -1.90 -19.15
N GLU A 427 12.01 -2.04 -20.43
CA GLU A 427 11.58 -1.15 -21.52
C GLU A 427 10.10 -1.35 -21.92
N SER A 428 9.37 -2.27 -21.28
CA SER A 428 7.94 -2.48 -21.53
C SER A 428 7.23 -2.99 -20.29
N ASN A 429 6.10 -2.37 -19.94
CA ASN A 429 5.15 -2.94 -18.98
C ASN A 429 4.71 -4.35 -19.40
N ILE A 430 4.20 -5.12 -18.44
CA ILE A 430 3.67 -6.48 -18.65
C ILE A 430 2.19 -6.52 -18.29
N ALA A 431 1.43 -7.40 -18.94
CA ALA A 431 0.03 -7.60 -18.60
C ALA A 431 -0.41 -9.06 -18.64
N LEU A 432 -1.37 -9.38 -17.79
CA LEU A 432 -2.15 -10.62 -17.82
C LEU A 432 -3.53 -10.29 -18.38
N ASN A 433 -3.78 -10.75 -19.61
CA ASN A 433 -5.08 -10.61 -20.26
C ASN A 433 -5.86 -11.92 -20.14
N LEU A 434 -6.94 -11.90 -19.37
CA LEU A 434 -7.89 -12.99 -19.16
C LEU A 434 -9.16 -12.83 -20.01
N GLY A 435 -9.33 -11.68 -20.67
CA GLY A 435 -10.46 -11.35 -21.54
C GLY A 435 -10.15 -11.56 -23.02
N LYS A 436 -11.14 -11.25 -23.88
CA LYS A 436 -11.01 -11.34 -25.34
C LYS A 436 -10.35 -10.11 -25.97
N LYS A 437 -10.52 -8.94 -25.35
CA LYS A 437 -10.06 -7.63 -25.85
C LYS A 437 -9.28 -6.93 -24.73
N ILE A 438 -8.41 -5.99 -25.12
CA ILE A 438 -7.74 -5.09 -24.18
C ILE A 438 -8.76 -4.00 -23.80
N PRO A 439 -9.13 -3.82 -22.53
CA PRO A 439 -10.03 -2.75 -22.12
C PRO A 439 -9.41 -1.36 -22.32
N VAL A 440 -10.26 -0.35 -22.49
CA VAL A 440 -9.86 1.06 -22.58
C VAL A 440 -9.10 1.47 -21.32
N SER A 441 -7.98 2.18 -21.48
CA SER A 441 -7.23 2.75 -20.37
C SER A 441 -7.63 4.21 -20.09
N ILE A 442 -7.38 4.68 -18.87
CA ILE A 442 -7.49 6.11 -18.55
C ILE A 442 -6.56 6.97 -19.43
N GLY A 443 -5.40 6.44 -19.80
CA GLY A 443 -4.48 7.09 -20.73
C GLY A 443 -5.11 7.38 -22.11
N ASP A 444 -5.94 6.46 -22.61
CA ASP A 444 -6.67 6.64 -23.88
C ASP A 444 -7.71 7.77 -23.77
N ILE A 445 -8.46 7.78 -22.65
CA ILE A 445 -9.51 8.79 -22.40
C ILE A 445 -8.88 10.18 -22.26
N THR A 446 -7.90 10.31 -21.37
CA THR A 446 -7.24 11.59 -21.09
C THR A 446 -6.51 12.14 -22.32
N THR A 447 -5.96 11.27 -23.18
CA THR A 447 -5.37 11.69 -24.46
C THR A 447 -6.40 12.33 -25.38
N LYS A 448 -7.57 11.70 -25.55
CA LYS A 448 -8.65 12.28 -26.37
C LYS A 448 -9.20 13.57 -25.78
N VAL A 449 -9.37 13.64 -24.46
CA VAL A 449 -9.78 14.87 -23.77
C VAL A 449 -8.78 16.00 -24.05
N ARG A 450 -7.47 15.76 -23.89
CA ARG A 450 -6.44 16.76 -24.22
C ARG A 450 -6.51 17.23 -25.67
N GLN A 451 -6.68 16.30 -26.62
CA GLN A 451 -6.80 16.62 -28.04
C GLN A 451 -8.05 17.46 -28.34
N MET A 452 -9.18 17.12 -27.74
CA MET A 452 -10.43 17.89 -27.85
C MET A 452 -10.26 19.29 -27.27
N ILE A 453 -9.71 19.45 -26.07
CA ILE A 453 -9.45 20.76 -25.44
C ILE A 453 -8.59 21.63 -26.38
N GLN A 454 -7.53 21.06 -26.96
CA GLN A 454 -6.69 21.78 -27.90
C GLN A 454 -7.44 22.19 -29.18
N ARG A 455 -8.23 21.29 -29.76
CA ARG A 455 -8.90 21.50 -31.05
C ARG A 455 -10.09 22.45 -30.95
N GLU A 456 -10.94 22.26 -29.96
CA GLU A 456 -12.25 22.92 -29.87
C GLU A 456 -12.24 24.15 -28.97
N TYR A 457 -11.36 24.14 -27.96
CA TYR A 457 -11.24 25.22 -26.98
C TYR A 457 -9.88 25.94 -27.06
N LYS A 458 -9.06 25.65 -28.08
CA LYS A 458 -7.73 26.26 -28.30
C LYS A 458 -6.78 26.14 -27.10
N GLY A 459 -6.95 25.10 -26.28
CA GLY A 459 -6.16 24.87 -25.08
C GLY A 459 -6.72 25.50 -23.79
N ASP A 460 -7.82 26.25 -23.88
CA ASP A 460 -8.51 26.82 -22.71
C ASP A 460 -9.26 25.73 -21.94
N ARG A 461 -8.74 25.37 -20.77
CA ARG A 461 -9.28 24.28 -19.94
C ARG A 461 -10.53 24.70 -19.18
N GLU A 462 -10.59 25.95 -18.74
CA GLU A 462 -11.75 26.45 -17.99
C GLU A 462 -12.97 26.50 -18.91
N GLN A 463 -12.82 27.03 -20.12
CA GLN A 463 -13.89 27.04 -21.11
C GLN A 463 -14.27 25.62 -21.56
N ALA A 464 -13.31 24.70 -21.64
CA ALA A 464 -13.61 23.30 -21.95
C ALA A 464 -14.44 22.61 -20.86
N GLU A 465 -14.10 22.83 -19.59
CA GLU A 465 -14.88 22.30 -18.45
C GLU A 465 -16.31 22.86 -18.44
N ILE A 466 -16.47 24.18 -18.56
CA ILE A 466 -17.77 24.84 -18.57
C ILE A 466 -18.60 24.39 -19.77
N GLY A 467 -18.02 24.46 -20.97
CA GLY A 467 -18.69 24.10 -22.21
C GLY A 467 -19.12 22.63 -22.24
N SER A 468 -18.24 21.72 -21.83
CA SER A 468 -18.56 20.28 -21.77
C SER A 468 -19.63 19.99 -20.72
N SER A 469 -19.57 20.62 -19.55
CA SER A 469 -20.57 20.45 -18.49
C SER A 469 -21.95 20.93 -18.94
N ASN A 470 -22.04 22.12 -19.54
CA ASN A 470 -23.30 22.64 -20.07
C ASN A 470 -23.90 21.73 -21.16
N LEU A 471 -23.06 21.25 -22.08
CA LEU A 471 -23.48 20.30 -23.12
C LEU A 471 -24.02 19.01 -22.51
N PHE A 472 -23.30 18.45 -21.52
CA PHE A 472 -23.71 17.23 -20.84
C PHE A 472 -25.04 17.39 -20.09
N LEU A 473 -25.20 18.48 -19.34
CA LEU A 473 -26.45 18.78 -18.61
C LEU A 473 -27.64 18.97 -19.56
N SER A 474 -27.44 19.66 -20.68
CA SER A 474 -28.45 19.82 -21.73
C SER A 474 -28.87 18.48 -22.34
N ASN A 475 -27.90 17.62 -22.68
CA ASN A 475 -28.16 16.32 -23.29
C ASN A 475 -28.82 15.32 -22.33
N THR A 476 -28.67 15.52 -21.02
CA THR A 476 -29.20 14.62 -19.99
C THR A 476 -30.45 15.15 -19.29
N ASN A 477 -30.80 16.42 -19.48
CA ASN A 477 -31.80 17.15 -18.69
C ASN A 477 -31.53 17.05 -17.17
N TYR A 478 -30.27 16.95 -16.75
CA TYR A 478 -29.91 16.82 -15.35
C TYR A 478 -30.01 18.17 -14.64
N ASN A 479 -30.83 18.23 -13.59
CA ASN A 479 -31.19 19.48 -12.89
C ASN A 479 -31.04 19.39 -11.36
N GLU A 480 -30.40 18.35 -10.84
CA GLU A 480 -30.21 18.21 -9.40
C GLU A 480 -29.06 19.09 -8.87
N THR A 481 -29.21 19.57 -7.63
CA THR A 481 -28.14 20.26 -6.92
C THR A 481 -26.99 19.30 -6.61
N LEU A 482 -25.78 19.73 -6.95
CA LEU A 482 -24.55 18.96 -6.73
C LEU A 482 -23.72 19.56 -5.58
N ASN A 483 -23.15 18.70 -4.75
CA ASN A 483 -22.13 19.10 -3.77
C ASN A 483 -20.75 19.28 -4.47
N THR A 484 -19.73 19.71 -3.72
CA THR A 484 -18.40 19.99 -4.26
C THR A 484 -17.78 18.78 -4.97
N ASN A 485 -17.85 17.59 -4.37
CA ASN A 485 -17.24 16.37 -4.93
C ASN A 485 -18.02 15.87 -6.15
N GLU A 486 -19.34 15.94 -6.11
CA GLU A 486 -20.21 15.61 -7.26
C GLU A 486 -19.96 16.57 -8.45
N ASN A 487 -19.74 17.86 -8.20
CA ASN A 487 -19.37 18.82 -9.24
C ASN A 487 -18.02 18.49 -9.90
N LEU A 488 -17.05 17.98 -9.14
CA LEU A 488 -15.78 17.50 -9.71
C LEU A 488 -16.03 16.30 -10.63
N VAL A 489 -16.84 15.32 -10.20
CA VAL A 489 -17.19 14.17 -11.02
C VAL A 489 -17.98 14.58 -12.27
N LEU A 490 -18.89 15.55 -12.18
CA LEU A 490 -19.59 16.12 -13.35
C LEU A 490 -18.58 16.60 -14.41
N LYS A 491 -17.56 17.37 -14.00
CA LYS A 491 -16.55 17.87 -14.93
C LYS A 491 -15.78 16.72 -15.59
N GLU A 492 -15.40 15.70 -14.83
CA GLU A 492 -14.72 14.51 -15.34
C GLU A 492 -15.55 13.79 -16.41
N VAL A 493 -16.81 13.45 -16.09
CA VAL A 493 -17.67 12.71 -17.02
C VAL A 493 -18.13 13.54 -18.20
N ALA A 494 -18.30 14.85 -18.03
CA ALA A 494 -18.69 15.76 -19.11
C ALA A 494 -17.56 15.92 -20.13
N LEU A 495 -16.31 16.12 -19.68
CA LEU A 495 -15.14 16.13 -20.56
C LEU A 495 -14.98 14.81 -21.31
N TRP A 496 -15.18 13.68 -20.60
CA TRP A 496 -15.14 12.37 -21.22
C TRP A 496 -16.23 12.20 -22.29
N ALA A 497 -17.48 12.54 -21.96
CA ALA A 497 -18.60 12.44 -22.88
C ALA A 497 -18.43 13.29 -24.13
N ASN A 498 -17.95 14.52 -23.97
CA ASN A 498 -17.70 15.43 -25.09
C ASN A 498 -16.57 14.90 -25.99
N ALA A 499 -15.43 14.51 -25.41
CA ALA A 499 -14.28 14.02 -26.16
C ALA A 499 -14.57 12.73 -26.97
N PHE A 500 -15.55 11.94 -26.53
CA PHE A 500 -15.98 10.71 -27.21
C PHE A 500 -17.30 10.86 -27.98
N GLN A 501 -17.89 12.06 -28.00
CA GLN A 501 -19.16 12.35 -28.66
C GLN A 501 -20.26 11.35 -28.26
N ILE A 502 -20.42 11.12 -26.96
CA ILE A 502 -21.38 10.15 -26.44
C ILE A 502 -22.79 10.73 -26.57
N MET A 503 -23.57 10.19 -27.51
CA MET A 503 -24.97 10.58 -27.76
C MET A 503 -25.98 9.51 -27.32
N ASP A 504 -25.51 8.31 -26.99
CA ASP A 504 -26.38 7.21 -26.56
C ASP A 504 -27.04 7.53 -25.21
N SER A 505 -28.37 7.49 -25.17
CA SER A 505 -29.15 7.89 -23.98
C SER A 505 -28.90 6.98 -22.78
N ASN A 506 -28.63 5.68 -23.01
CA ASN A 506 -28.37 4.74 -21.92
C ASN A 506 -27.00 5.01 -21.29
N LYS A 507 -25.97 5.25 -22.11
CA LYS A 507 -24.62 5.61 -21.64
C LYS A 507 -24.63 6.95 -20.91
N LEU A 508 -25.33 7.95 -21.44
CA LEU A 508 -25.51 9.24 -20.77
C LEU A 508 -26.21 9.08 -19.40
N LYS A 509 -27.23 8.23 -19.30
CA LYS A 509 -27.89 7.90 -18.03
C LYS A 509 -26.97 7.19 -17.03
N ILE A 510 -26.04 6.36 -17.48
CA ILE A 510 -25.04 5.75 -16.61
C ILE A 510 -24.07 6.82 -16.09
N LEU A 511 -23.61 7.73 -16.96
CA LEU A 511 -22.74 8.83 -16.56
C LEU A 511 -23.41 9.78 -15.56
N THR A 512 -24.72 10.03 -15.65
CA THR A 512 -25.42 10.82 -14.62
C THR A 512 -25.47 10.12 -13.28
N GLN A 513 -25.67 8.80 -13.25
CA GLN A 513 -25.62 8.03 -11.99
C GLN A 513 -24.22 8.07 -11.36
N ILE A 514 -23.17 7.99 -12.18
CA ILE A 514 -21.77 8.06 -11.72
C ILE A 514 -21.49 9.32 -10.90
N ILE A 515 -22.09 10.47 -11.26
CA ILE A 515 -21.90 11.76 -10.56
C ILE A 515 -22.19 11.62 -9.06
N LYS A 516 -23.27 10.93 -8.71
CA LYS A 516 -23.69 10.70 -7.32
C LYS A 516 -23.00 9.50 -6.68
N THR A 517 -22.70 8.46 -7.46
CA THR A 517 -22.19 7.19 -6.94
C THR A 517 -20.69 7.19 -6.67
N LYS A 518 -19.87 7.76 -7.57
CA LYS A 518 -18.40 7.73 -7.45
C LYS A 518 -17.88 8.26 -6.10
N PRO A 519 -18.39 9.40 -5.57
CA PRO A 519 -17.89 9.93 -4.30
C PRO A 519 -18.19 9.06 -3.07
N VAL A 520 -19.16 8.15 -3.14
CA VAL A 520 -19.72 7.48 -1.94
C VAL A 520 -19.61 5.96 -1.94
N ASP A 521 -19.52 5.31 -3.10
CA ASP A 521 -19.49 3.85 -3.17
C ASP A 521 -18.63 3.37 -4.36
N VAL A 522 -17.41 2.93 -4.04
CA VAL A 522 -16.44 2.41 -5.00
C VAL A 522 -16.92 1.15 -5.73
N TYR A 523 -17.73 0.32 -5.08
CA TYR A 523 -18.20 -0.95 -5.64
C TYR A 523 -19.37 -0.70 -6.61
N ALA A 524 -20.34 0.12 -6.22
CA ALA A 524 -21.42 0.54 -7.10
C ALA A 524 -20.89 1.35 -8.29
N TYR A 525 -19.89 2.22 -8.06
CA TYR A 525 -19.21 2.94 -9.13
C TYR A 525 -18.60 2.00 -10.16
N GLN A 526 -17.88 0.97 -9.70
CA GLN A 526 -17.32 -0.04 -10.60
C GLN A 526 -18.40 -0.75 -11.43
N GLN A 527 -19.57 -1.07 -10.84
CA GLN A 527 -20.67 -1.69 -11.60
C GLN A 527 -21.18 -0.77 -12.72
N LEU A 528 -21.28 0.54 -12.47
CA LEU A 528 -21.69 1.51 -13.49
C LEU A 528 -20.65 1.61 -14.61
N ILE A 529 -19.36 1.63 -14.30
CA ILE A 529 -18.31 1.65 -15.32
C ILE A 529 -18.33 0.36 -16.18
N LEU A 530 -18.53 -0.80 -15.56
CA LEU A 530 -18.69 -2.06 -16.30
C LEU A 530 -19.92 -2.01 -17.21
N GLN A 531 -21.06 -1.48 -16.74
CA GLN A 531 -22.26 -1.31 -17.56
C GLN A 531 -22.04 -0.34 -18.73
N PHE A 532 -21.32 0.75 -18.51
CA PHE A 532 -21.01 1.74 -19.55
C PHE A 532 -20.25 1.12 -20.73
N PHE A 533 -19.34 0.19 -20.46
CA PHE A 533 -18.54 -0.50 -21.47
C PHE A 533 -19.17 -1.78 -22.03
N LYS A 534 -20.36 -2.19 -21.56
CA LYS A 534 -21.10 -3.28 -22.21
C LYS A 534 -21.61 -2.80 -23.58
N ASP A 535 -21.42 -3.66 -24.58
CA ASP A 535 -21.84 -3.45 -25.97
C ASP A 535 -23.38 -3.34 -26.09
#